data_AF-A0A7X7M7K0-F1
#
_entry.id   AF-A0A7X7M7K0-F1
#
_cell.length_a   1.000
_cell.length_b   1.000
_cell.length_c   1.000
_cell.angle_alpha   90.00
_cell.angle_beta   90.00
_cell.angle_gamma   90.00
#
_symmetry.space_group_name_H-M   'P 1'
#
loop_
_entity.id
_entity.type
_entity.pdbx_description
1 polymer ?
#
loop_
_entity_poly.entity_id
_entity_poly.type
_entity_poly.pdbx_seq_one_letter_code
_entity_poly.pdbx_strand_id
1 'polypeptide(L)'
;TEGYRLALEQFDVFLADIRSSLQPDDILAITGDHGNDPALPTSDHTREYVPLLVYGNTVGAQNLGVRATFADLGQTAAEYLGIERLNHGCSFLRQILKSKEGDDDE
;
A
#
# COMPACT_ATOMS: atom_id res chain seq x y z
N THR A 1 23.92 8.33 -1.37
CA THR A 1 22.74 8.94 -0.74
C THR A 1 22.03 9.96 -1.63
N GLU A 2 22.72 10.92 -2.26
CA GLU A 2 22.07 12.00 -3.04
C GLU A 2 21.18 11.52 -4.20
N GLY A 3 21.65 10.56 -5.01
CA GLY A 3 20.83 10.01 -6.09
C GLY A 3 19.56 9.30 -5.60
N TYR A 4 19.62 8.65 -4.43
CA TYR A 4 18.47 7.99 -3.82
C TYR A 4 17.42 9.03 -3.41
N ARG A 5 17.84 10.10 -2.74
CA ARG A 5 16.96 11.23 -2.33
C ARG A 5 16.28 11.86 -3.55
N LEU A 6 17.04 12.19 -4.58
CA LEU A 6 16.50 12.80 -5.81
C LEU A 6 15.48 11.90 -6.51
N ALA A 7 15.73 10.59 -6.57
CA ALA A 7 14.78 9.65 -7.14
C ALA A 7 13.46 9.60 -6.35
N LEU A 8 13.52 9.63 -5.02
CA LEU A 8 12.33 9.69 -4.17
C LEU A 8 11.55 11.00 -4.35
N GLU A 9 12.23 12.14 -4.49
CA GLU A 9 11.59 13.43 -4.76
C GLU A 9 10.92 13.48 -6.13
N GLN A 10 11.56 12.90 -7.15
CA GLN A 10 10.95 12.77 -8.48
C GLN A 10 9.72 11.87 -8.45
N PHE A 11 9.77 10.78 -7.69
CA PHE A 11 8.61 9.92 -7.47
C PHE A 11 7.46 10.65 -6.75
N ASP A 12 7.76 11.44 -5.72
CA ASP A 12 6.75 12.22 -4.99
C ASP A 12 6.04 13.23 -5.89
N VAL A 13 6.77 13.90 -6.79
CA VAL A 13 6.17 14.78 -7.81
C VAL A 13 5.24 13.98 -8.74
N PHE A 14 5.68 12.82 -9.23
CA PHE A 14 4.88 11.96 -10.11
C PHE A 14 3.64 11.37 -9.42
N LEU A 15 3.66 11.22 -8.10
CA LEU A 15 2.53 10.69 -7.34
C LEU A 15 1.27 11.57 -7.46
N ALA A 16 1.42 12.88 -7.68
CA ALA A 16 0.29 13.76 -7.96
C ALA A 16 -0.47 13.36 -9.23
N ASP A 17 0.27 13.03 -10.29
CA ASP A 17 -0.30 12.58 -11.57
C ASP A 17 -1.04 11.25 -11.41
N ILE A 18 -0.41 10.28 -10.73
CA ILE A 18 -1.06 9.00 -10.41
C ILE A 18 -2.38 9.24 -9.68
N ARG A 19 -2.37 10.05 -8.60
CA ARG A 19 -3.56 10.33 -7.79
C ARG A 19 -4.69 10.97 -8.60
N SER A 20 -4.36 11.84 -9.55
CA SER A 20 -5.35 12.49 -10.42
C SER A 20 -5.99 11.55 -11.45
N SER A 21 -5.32 10.43 -11.76
CA SER A 21 -5.78 9.45 -12.76
C SER A 21 -6.70 8.37 -12.20
N LEU A 22 -6.78 8.24 -10.87
CA LEU A 22 -7.56 7.20 -10.18
C LEU A 22 -9.06 7.39 -10.42
N GLN A 23 -9.74 6.29 -10.73
CA GLN A 23 -11.20 6.21 -10.80
C GLN A 23 -11.82 6.09 -9.40
N PRO A 24 -13.14 6.33 -9.25
CA PRO A 24 -13.80 6.36 -7.94
C PRO A 24 -13.69 5.06 -7.12
N ASP A 25 -13.54 3.92 -7.77
CA ASP A 25 -13.38 2.61 -7.16
C ASP A 25 -11.92 2.17 -7.02
N ASP A 26 -10.97 2.83 -7.68
CA ASP A 26 -9.56 2.44 -7.62
C ASP A 26 -8.95 2.55 -6.21
N ILE A 27 -8.08 1.59 -5.89
CA ILE A 27 -7.25 1.57 -4.70
C ILE A 27 -5.77 1.55 -5.13
N LEU A 28 -5.02 2.54 -4.70
CA LEU A 28 -3.57 2.63 -4.82
C LEU A 28 -2.90 2.11 -3.55
N ALA A 29 -2.01 1.14 -3.68
CA ALA A 29 -1.13 0.68 -2.61
C ALA A 29 0.34 0.95 -2.98
N ILE A 30 1.10 1.56 -2.07
CA ILE A 30 2.53 1.87 -2.22
C ILE A 30 3.29 1.14 -1.11
N THR A 31 4.29 0.34 -1.49
CA THR A 31 5.13 -0.44 -0.59
C THR A 31 6.54 -0.60 -1.15
N GLY A 32 7.45 -1.15 -0.35
CA GLY A 32 8.70 -1.76 -0.81
C GLY A 32 8.69 -3.27 -0.60
N ASP A 33 9.79 -3.94 -0.92
CA ASP A 33 10.02 -5.37 -0.73
C ASP A 33 11.26 -5.69 0.14
N HIS A 34 12.18 -4.73 0.29
CA HIS A 34 13.32 -4.79 1.20
C HIS A 34 13.87 -3.37 1.48
N GLY A 35 14.89 -3.26 2.32
CA GLY A 35 15.68 -2.05 2.48
C GLY A 35 16.93 -2.08 1.60
N ASN A 36 17.44 -0.91 1.24
CA ASN A 36 18.74 -0.79 0.59
C ASN A 36 19.39 0.52 1.04
N ASP A 37 19.90 0.53 2.27
CA ASP A 37 20.43 1.75 2.92
C ASP A 37 21.68 2.27 2.19
N PRO A 38 21.59 3.42 1.47
CA PRO A 38 22.70 3.98 0.71
C PRO A 38 23.79 4.63 1.58
N ALA A 39 23.65 4.63 2.91
CA ALA A 39 24.67 5.07 3.85
C ALA A 39 25.58 3.92 4.32
N LEU A 40 25.20 2.66 4.06
CA LEU A 40 26.02 1.51 4.41
C LEU A 40 27.10 1.23 3.35
N PRO A 41 28.26 0.67 3.75
CA PRO A 41 29.35 0.37 2.84
C PRO A 41 29.14 -0.91 2.01
N THR A 42 27.97 -1.55 2.11
CA THR A 42 27.62 -2.77 1.37
C THR A 42 26.88 -2.43 0.09
N SER A 43 26.97 -3.29 -0.91
CA SER A 43 26.12 -3.24 -2.11
C SER A 43 24.93 -4.21 -2.03
N ASP A 44 24.81 -4.95 -0.93
CA ASP A 44 23.72 -5.90 -0.69
C ASP A 44 22.53 -5.23 0.01
N HIS A 45 21.36 -5.85 -0.09
CA HIS A 45 20.14 -5.36 0.55
C HIS A 45 20.21 -5.40 2.08
N THR A 46 19.46 -4.52 2.72
CA THR A 46 19.23 -4.51 4.17
C THR A 46 17.90 -5.14 4.53
N ARG A 47 17.86 -5.82 5.68
CA ARG A 47 16.65 -6.44 6.20
C ARG A 47 15.84 -5.42 7.01
N GLU A 48 14.98 -4.69 6.33
CA GLU A 48 14.16 -3.62 6.92
C GLU A 48 12.66 -3.90 6.81
N TYR A 49 11.88 -3.23 7.66
CA TYR A 49 10.44 -3.08 7.41
C TYR A 49 10.23 -2.19 6.19
N VAL A 50 9.17 -2.47 5.43
CA VAL A 50 8.76 -1.66 4.28
C VAL A 50 7.52 -0.85 4.63
N PRO A 51 7.35 0.36 4.08
CA PRO A 51 6.14 1.15 4.30
C PRO A 51 4.95 0.46 3.61
N LEU A 52 3.74 0.67 4.13
CA LEU A 52 2.50 0.34 3.43
C LEU A 52 1.58 1.55 3.50
N LEU A 53 1.36 2.19 2.36
CA LEU A 53 0.40 3.28 2.21
C LEU A 53 -0.72 2.80 1.29
N VAL A 54 -1.97 3.06 1.68
CA VAL A 54 -3.15 2.69 0.90
C VAL A 54 -4.03 3.93 0.74
N TYR A 55 -4.45 4.20 -0.49
CA TYR A 55 -5.18 5.41 -0.86
C TYR A 55 -6.25 5.09 -1.90
N GLY A 56 -7.37 5.80 -1.86
CA GLY A 56 -8.47 5.65 -2.80
C GLY A 56 -9.70 6.40 -2.30
N ASN A 57 -10.66 6.68 -3.19
CA ASN A 57 -11.87 7.39 -2.79
C ASN A 57 -12.74 6.55 -1.82
N THR A 58 -12.71 5.22 -1.95
CA THR A 58 -13.37 4.26 -1.06
C THR A 58 -12.57 3.95 0.21
N VAL A 59 -11.33 4.46 0.32
CA VAL A 59 -10.39 4.14 1.40
C VAL A 59 -10.52 5.17 2.54
N GLY A 60 -10.84 4.70 3.74
CA GLY A 60 -10.82 5.47 4.99
C GLY A 60 -9.42 5.49 5.61
N ALA A 61 -9.05 6.62 6.21
CA ALA A 61 -7.78 6.75 6.91
C ALA A 61 -7.77 5.88 8.17
N GLN A 62 -6.86 4.90 8.22
CA GLN A 62 -6.75 3.96 9.32
C GLN A 62 -5.28 3.61 9.58
N ASN A 63 -4.90 3.45 10.85
CA ASN A 63 -3.62 2.84 11.20
C ASN A 63 -3.75 1.31 11.07
N LEU A 64 -3.06 0.72 10.09
CA LEU A 64 -3.06 -0.72 9.81
C LEU A 64 -2.16 -1.53 10.75
N GLY A 65 -1.38 -0.86 11.60
CA GLY A 65 -0.34 -1.47 12.40
C GLY A 65 0.78 -2.09 11.54
N VAL A 66 1.60 -2.91 12.17
CA VAL A 66 2.61 -3.71 11.47
C VAL A 66 1.94 -4.93 10.87
N ARG A 67 2.12 -5.14 9.56
CA ARG A 67 1.65 -6.35 8.88
C ARG A 67 2.59 -7.51 9.18
N ALA A 68 2.02 -8.70 9.37
CA ALA A 68 2.81 -9.89 9.72
C ALA A 68 3.64 -10.40 8.54
N THR A 69 3.21 -10.13 7.31
CA THR A 69 3.85 -10.59 6.08
C THR A 69 3.46 -9.71 4.90
N PHE A 70 4.31 -9.64 3.87
CA PHE A 70 3.98 -8.99 2.60
C PHE A 70 2.77 -9.63 1.92
N ALA A 71 2.51 -10.90 2.21
CA ALA A 71 1.35 -11.61 1.68
C ALA A 71 0.01 -10.98 2.11
N ASP A 72 -0.03 -10.15 3.16
CA ASP A 72 -1.25 -9.43 3.56
C ASP A 72 -1.75 -8.47 2.48
N LEU A 73 -0.83 -7.80 1.76
CA LEU A 73 -1.20 -6.94 0.63
C LEU A 73 -1.76 -7.78 -0.53
N GLY A 74 -1.11 -8.90 -0.86
CA GLY A 74 -1.60 -9.83 -1.88
C GLY A 74 -2.97 -10.42 -1.54
N GLN A 75 -3.18 -10.81 -0.28
CA GLN A 75 -4.45 -11.33 0.20
C GLN A 75 -5.55 -10.26 0.18
N THR A 76 -5.20 -8.99 0.41
CA THR A 76 -6.11 -7.84 0.28
C THR A 76 -6.48 -7.58 -1.17
N ALA A 77 -5.52 -7.62 -2.09
CA ALA A 77 -5.78 -7.50 -3.52
C ALA A 77 -6.67 -8.63 -4.05
N ALA A 78 -6.45 -9.88 -3.59
CA ALA A 78 -7.29 -11.02 -3.94
C ALA A 78 -8.74 -10.83 -3.45
N GLU A 79 -8.94 -10.39 -2.20
CA GLU A 79 -10.28 -10.09 -1.68
C GLU A 79 -10.95 -8.97 -2.50
N TYR A 80 -10.21 -7.91 -2.85
CA TYR A 80 -10.73 -6.79 -3.61
C TYR A 80 -11.19 -7.18 -5.03
N LEU A 81 -10.41 -8.04 -5.71
CA LEU A 81 -10.69 -8.49 -7.07
C LEU A 81 -11.67 -9.69 -7.13
N GLY A 82 -12.17 -10.17 -5.98
CA GLY A 82 -13.05 -11.34 -5.92
C GLY A 82 -12.37 -12.65 -6.30
N ILE A 83 -11.05 -12.74 -6.14
CA ILE A 83 -10.25 -13.94 -6.39
C ILE A 83 -10.31 -14.85 -5.17
N GLU A 84 -10.20 -16.17 -5.39
CA GLU A 84 -10.11 -17.15 -4.30
C GLU A 84 -8.99 -16.83 -3.31
N ARG A 85 -9.21 -17.23 -2.06
CA ARG A 85 -8.27 -16.97 -0.96
C ARG A 85 -6.90 -17.57 -1.25
N LEU A 86 -5.84 -16.80 -1.00
CA LEU A 86 -4.47 -17.24 -1.19
C LEU A 86 -4.01 -18.11 -0.01
N ASN A 87 -2.89 -18.82 -0.20
CA ASN A 87 -2.31 -19.68 0.82
C ASN A 87 -1.71 -18.92 2.01
N HIS A 88 -1.37 -17.64 1.81
CA HIS A 88 -0.66 -16.82 2.79
C HIS A 88 -1.26 -15.42 2.88
N GLY A 89 -1.10 -14.82 4.06
CA GLY A 89 -1.54 -13.47 4.35
C GLY A 89 -2.92 -13.39 4.99
N CYS A 90 -3.17 -12.26 5.62
CA CYS A 90 -4.45 -11.85 6.19
C CYS A 90 -4.86 -10.53 5.54
N SER A 91 -5.99 -10.54 4.82
CA SER A 91 -6.50 -9.32 4.20
C SER A 91 -6.81 -8.26 5.25
N PHE A 92 -6.57 -7.00 4.89
CA PHE A 92 -6.99 -5.82 5.63
C PHE A 92 -8.04 -4.99 4.88
N LEU A 93 -8.63 -5.51 3.79
CA LEU A 93 -9.56 -4.77 2.95
C LEU A 93 -10.73 -4.16 3.75
N ARG A 94 -11.36 -4.98 4.60
CA ARG A 94 -12.48 -4.52 5.44
C ARG A 94 -12.10 -3.45 6.47
N GLN A 95 -10.82 -3.34 6.82
CA GLN A 95 -10.33 -2.31 7.75
C GLN A 95 -10.21 -0.95 7.07
N ILE A 96 -10.07 -0.93 5.74
CA ILE A 96 -9.79 0.30 4.97
C ILE A 96 -10.99 0.79 4.16
N LEU A 97 -11.99 -0.04 3.88
CA LEU A 97 -13.18 0.42 3.15
C LEU A 97 -14.03 1.31 4.05
N LYS A 98 -14.43 2.48 3.52
CA LYS A 98 -15.44 3.34 4.15
C LYS A 98 -16.76 2.58 4.27
N SER A 99 -17.45 2.75 5.39
CA SER A 99 -18.87 2.34 5.51
C SER A 99 -19.68 3.06 4.43
N LYS A 100 -20.62 2.37 3.79
CA LYS A 100 -21.60 3.04 2.94
C LYS A 100 -22.47 3.93 3.84
N GLU A 101 -22.48 5.24 3.61
CA GLU A 101 -23.56 6.09 4.12
C GLU A 101 -24.83 5.70 3.34
N GLY A 102 -25.80 5.05 4.01
CA GLY A 102 -27.13 4.83 3.43
C GLY A 102 -27.92 3.54 3.73
N ASP A 103 -27.48 2.64 4.62
CA ASP A 103 -28.31 1.45 5.01
C ASP A 103 -29.11 1.67 6.32
N ASP A 104 -29.42 2.93 6.67
CA ASP A 104 -30.40 3.27 7.72
C ASP A 104 -31.80 3.46 7.11
N ASP A 105 -32.31 2.45 6.41
CA ASP A 105 -33.74 2.30 6.09
C ASP A 105 -34.04 0.83 5.74
N GLU A 106 -34.20 -0.01 6.77
CA GLU A 106 -35.20 -1.09 6.88
C GLU A 106 -35.33 -1.61 8.32
#